data_AF-A0A519DIL9-F1
#
_entry.id   AF-A0A519DIL9-F1
#
_cell.length_a   1.000
_cell.length_b   1.000
_cell.length_c   1.000
_cell.angle_alpha   90.00
_cell.angle_beta   90.00
_cell.angle_gamma   90.00
#
_symmetry.space_group_name_H-M   'P 1'
#
loop_
_entity.id
_entity.type
_entity.pdbx_description
1 polymer ?
#
loop_
_entity_poly.entity_id
_entity_poly.type
_entity_poly.pdbx_seq_one_letter_code
_entity_poly.pdbx_strand_id
1 'polypeptide(L)'
;MDNTGCSDAQRDSDGDGVNDNTDQCDDTPPGESVDLNGCSASQRDNDEDGVNDKDDFMPNDASQHTDSDGDGYGDNPDGTNGDDCPTESGTSTGDLVGCPDLDNDGIANDIDDDDDGDGFLDADEIANGTDPLYALDFPGLDLDIDLDLDLDLDIGGGTSNNTDGTSEPATEGLSTAVIGAIAAVIVLLLIGIAVLALTGGKKDGTDMPAIPSLAQAQAELSAPATVPVASAASDGQTGEMVSTGNACKHCGAMEVYHIPSYGADYCKACSQYN
;
A
#
# COMPACT_ATOMS: atom_id res chain seq x y z
N MET A 1 13.76 -48.39 6.41
CA MET A 1 12.75 -49.47 6.59
C MET A 1 12.61 -49.71 8.08
N ASP A 2 11.58 -49.13 8.69
CA ASP A 2 11.24 -49.36 10.10
C ASP A 2 10.62 -50.75 10.32
N ASN A 3 10.23 -51.04 11.56
CA ASN A 3 9.56 -52.28 11.97
C ASN A 3 8.11 -52.42 11.43
N THR A 4 7.64 -51.43 10.66
CA THR A 4 6.33 -51.39 9.99
C THR A 4 6.46 -51.66 8.48
N GLY A 5 7.69 -51.63 7.94
CA GLY A 5 7.99 -51.89 6.53
C GLY A 5 7.89 -50.67 5.63
N CYS A 6 7.77 -49.46 6.17
CA CYS A 6 7.74 -48.23 5.37
C CYS A 6 9.17 -47.73 5.12
N SER A 7 9.45 -47.32 3.87
CA SER A 7 10.66 -46.58 3.53
C SER A 7 10.49 -45.11 3.92
N ASP A 8 11.58 -44.40 4.15
CA ASP A 8 11.52 -42.97 4.51
C ASP A 8 10.92 -42.13 3.36
N ALA A 9 10.93 -42.66 2.14
CA ALA A 9 10.24 -42.10 0.98
C ALA A 9 8.69 -42.26 0.99
N GLN A 10 8.15 -42.88 2.04
CA GLN A 10 6.71 -43.12 2.21
C GLN A 10 6.25 -42.84 3.65
N ARG A 11 7.18 -42.56 4.56
CA ARG A 11 6.86 -42.19 5.93
C ARG A 11 6.75 -40.67 5.97
N ASP A 12 5.76 -40.21 6.71
CA ASP A 12 5.46 -38.83 7.04
C ASP A 12 5.20 -38.87 8.56
N SER A 13 6.17 -38.41 9.33
CA SER A 13 6.27 -38.67 10.77
C SER A 13 5.41 -37.74 11.61
N ASP A 14 5.32 -36.47 11.22
CA ASP A 14 4.51 -35.44 11.85
C ASP A 14 3.13 -35.28 11.20
N GLY A 15 2.93 -35.84 10.01
CA GLY A 15 1.65 -35.88 9.30
C GLY A 15 1.32 -34.59 8.58
N ASP A 16 2.34 -33.81 8.21
CA ASP A 16 2.19 -32.49 7.55
C ASP A 16 1.94 -32.61 6.04
N GLY A 17 2.10 -33.81 5.48
CA GLY A 17 1.92 -34.12 4.05
C GLY A 17 3.21 -34.17 3.23
N VAL A 18 4.38 -33.97 3.83
CA VAL A 18 5.71 -34.12 3.25
C VAL A 18 6.36 -35.37 3.85
N ASN A 19 6.96 -36.22 3.00
CA ASN A 19 7.59 -37.44 3.50
C ASN A 19 8.94 -37.11 4.17
N ASP A 20 9.30 -37.87 5.21
CA ASP A 20 10.54 -37.76 6.01
C ASP A 20 11.81 -37.59 5.16
N ASN A 21 11.86 -38.16 3.94
CA ASN A 21 13.05 -38.10 3.09
C ASN A 21 13.25 -36.76 2.35
N THR A 22 12.22 -35.91 2.33
CA THR A 22 12.19 -34.57 1.71
C THR A 22 11.84 -33.48 2.70
N ASP A 23 11.33 -33.86 3.86
CA ASP A 23 11.03 -32.98 4.96
C ASP A 23 12.34 -32.46 5.62
N GLN A 24 12.41 -31.15 5.82
CA GLN A 24 13.49 -30.46 6.51
C GLN A 24 13.09 -30.09 7.94
N CYS A 25 11.81 -30.21 8.27
CA CYS A 25 11.17 -29.79 9.49
C CYS A 25 10.38 -30.95 10.12
N ASP A 26 11.11 -31.98 10.58
CA ASP A 26 10.60 -33.27 11.11
C ASP A 26 9.48 -33.22 12.20
N ASP A 27 9.12 -32.04 12.73
CA ASP A 27 8.17 -31.82 13.82
C ASP A 27 7.24 -30.61 13.56
N THR A 28 6.66 -30.50 12.36
CA THR A 28 5.74 -29.42 11.99
C THR A 28 4.45 -29.46 12.82
N PRO A 29 4.05 -28.33 13.44
CA PRO A 29 2.83 -28.26 14.24
C PRO A 29 1.57 -28.71 13.44
N PRO A 30 0.76 -29.63 13.99
CA PRO A 30 -0.42 -30.13 13.28
C PRO A 30 -1.41 -29.03 12.90
N GLY A 31 -1.79 -29.01 11.63
CA GLY A 31 -2.77 -28.07 11.08
C GLY A 31 -2.19 -26.76 10.54
N GLU A 32 -0.87 -26.56 10.64
CA GLU A 32 -0.20 -25.48 9.90
C GLU A 32 0.01 -25.87 8.44
N SER A 33 0.05 -24.86 7.57
CA SER A 33 0.39 -25.06 6.16
C SER A 33 1.90 -25.09 5.99
N VAL A 34 2.40 -26.12 5.32
CA VAL A 34 3.83 -26.29 5.04
C VAL A 34 4.18 -25.96 3.61
N ASP A 35 5.45 -25.61 3.39
CA ASP A 35 6.02 -25.44 2.07
C ASP A 35 6.52 -26.77 1.47
N LEU A 36 7.26 -26.70 0.36
CA LEU A 36 7.78 -27.89 -0.33
C LEU A 36 8.83 -28.68 0.47
N ASN A 37 9.39 -28.07 1.51
CA ASN A 37 10.38 -28.65 2.39
C ASN A 37 9.77 -29.16 3.70
N GLY A 38 8.44 -29.16 3.84
CA GLY A 38 7.77 -29.59 5.09
C GLY A 38 7.82 -28.53 6.19
N CYS A 39 8.28 -27.31 5.91
CA CYS A 39 8.40 -26.28 6.94
C CYS A 39 7.20 -25.35 6.94
N SER A 40 6.59 -25.15 8.12
CA SER A 40 5.56 -24.13 8.34
C SER A 40 6.17 -22.75 8.61
N ALA A 41 5.38 -21.68 8.44
CA ALA A 41 5.83 -20.31 8.73
C ALA A 41 6.28 -20.11 10.18
N SER A 42 5.79 -20.92 11.15
CA SER A 42 6.23 -20.84 12.54
C SER A 42 7.62 -21.44 12.79
N GLN A 43 8.15 -22.20 11.84
CA GLN A 43 9.46 -22.85 11.93
C GLN A 43 10.52 -22.22 11.00
N ARG A 44 10.09 -21.43 10.02
CA ARG A 44 10.98 -20.75 9.07
C ARG A 44 11.34 -19.37 9.59
N ASP A 45 12.53 -18.94 9.20
CA ASP A 45 13.14 -17.63 9.47
C ASP A 45 13.97 -17.34 8.21
N ASN A 46 13.36 -16.74 7.18
CA ASN A 46 13.99 -16.68 5.85
C ASN A 46 15.14 -15.66 5.76
N ASP A 47 15.18 -14.67 6.63
CA ASP A 47 16.20 -13.62 6.64
C ASP A 47 17.19 -13.73 7.82
N GLU A 48 17.01 -14.74 8.68
CA GLU A 48 17.90 -15.11 9.76
C GLU A 48 18.04 -14.03 10.85
N ASP A 49 16.98 -13.26 11.09
CA ASP A 49 16.93 -12.21 12.10
C ASP A 49 16.58 -12.72 13.51
N GLY A 50 16.07 -13.96 13.59
CA GLY A 50 15.72 -14.66 14.82
C GLY A 50 14.23 -14.60 15.19
N VAL A 51 13.40 -13.97 14.37
CA VAL A 51 11.93 -14.03 14.40
C VAL A 51 11.47 -14.98 13.31
N ASN A 52 10.44 -15.78 13.58
CA ASN A 52 9.93 -16.72 12.58
C ASN A 52 8.97 -16.01 11.61
N ASP A 53 8.87 -16.49 10.37
CA ASP A 53 8.07 -15.88 9.30
C ASP A 53 6.60 -15.61 9.68
N LYS A 54 6.03 -16.34 10.65
CA LYS A 54 4.64 -16.17 11.09
C LYS A 54 4.47 -14.94 11.99
N ASP A 55 5.48 -14.64 12.80
CA ASP A 55 5.47 -13.54 13.77
C ASP A 55 6.26 -12.31 13.29
N ASP A 56 6.93 -12.43 12.14
CA ASP A 56 7.74 -11.39 11.51
C ASP A 56 6.90 -10.51 10.58
N PHE A 57 6.95 -9.19 10.81
CA PHE A 57 6.30 -8.19 9.96
C PHE A 57 6.88 -8.18 8.53
N MET A 58 8.20 -8.30 8.37
CA MET A 58 8.90 -8.34 7.09
C MET A 58 9.75 -9.62 6.97
N PRO A 59 9.14 -10.79 6.67
CA PRO A 59 9.81 -12.10 6.68
C PRO A 59 10.96 -12.34 5.68
N ASN A 60 11.45 -11.30 5.01
CA ASN A 60 12.59 -11.36 4.09
C ASN A 60 13.51 -10.14 4.25
N ASP A 61 13.33 -9.34 5.30
CA ASP A 61 14.16 -8.18 5.63
C ASP A 61 14.53 -8.20 7.13
N ALA A 62 15.71 -8.77 7.41
CA ALA A 62 16.23 -8.90 8.77
C ALA A 62 16.46 -7.58 9.52
N SER A 63 16.24 -6.44 8.88
CA SER A 63 16.27 -5.14 9.56
C SER A 63 14.94 -4.76 10.20
N GLN A 64 13.84 -5.47 9.92
CA GLN A 64 12.50 -5.18 10.41
C GLN A 64 11.75 -6.45 10.81
N HIS A 65 11.17 -6.46 12.01
CA HIS A 65 10.38 -7.61 12.50
C HIS A 65 9.11 -7.22 13.28
N THR A 66 8.86 -5.92 13.49
CA THR A 66 7.69 -5.44 14.24
C THR A 66 7.10 -4.22 13.56
N ASP A 67 5.79 -4.16 13.55
CA ASP A 67 4.94 -3.04 13.12
C ASP A 67 3.86 -2.91 14.19
N SER A 68 4.05 -1.96 15.11
CA SER A 68 3.29 -1.86 16.35
C SER A 68 1.91 -1.23 16.18
N ASP A 69 1.72 -0.39 15.16
CA ASP A 69 0.43 0.25 14.87
C ASP A 69 -0.26 -0.28 13.60
N GLY A 70 0.43 -1.08 12.80
CA GLY A 70 -0.11 -1.80 11.66
C GLY A 70 -0.20 -0.96 10.38
N ASP A 71 0.61 0.08 10.25
CA ASP A 71 0.53 1.04 9.14
C ASP A 71 1.39 0.64 7.91
N GLY A 72 2.26 -0.36 8.07
CA GLY A 72 3.13 -0.85 7.00
C GLY A 72 4.56 -0.30 7.03
N TYR A 73 4.92 0.50 8.03
CA TYR A 73 6.28 0.88 8.37
C TYR A 73 6.77 0.05 9.57
N GLY A 74 8.06 -0.29 9.59
CA GLY A 74 8.58 -1.15 10.64
C GLY A 74 9.19 -0.34 11.79
N ASP A 75 8.97 -0.78 13.02
CA ASP A 75 9.36 -0.08 14.26
C ASP A 75 10.86 0.21 14.39
N ASN A 76 11.73 -0.49 13.66
CA ASN A 76 13.17 -0.23 13.72
C ASN A 76 13.53 0.98 12.83
N PRO A 77 13.89 2.13 13.41
CA PRO A 77 14.19 3.34 12.63
C PRO A 77 15.48 3.21 11.80
N ASP A 78 16.39 2.31 12.19
CA ASP A 78 17.60 2.01 11.42
C ASP A 78 17.36 0.95 10.32
N GLY A 79 16.14 0.39 10.24
CA GLY A 79 15.75 -0.63 9.28
C GLY A 79 15.29 -0.08 7.95
N THR A 80 15.01 -0.97 6.99
CA THR A 80 14.36 -0.58 5.74
C THR A 80 12.96 -0.07 6.06
N ASN A 81 12.59 1.10 5.53
CA ASN A 81 11.24 1.67 5.72
C ASN A 81 10.87 1.80 7.22
N GLY A 82 11.82 2.27 8.03
CA GLY A 82 11.65 2.54 9.45
C GLY A 82 10.58 3.58 9.71
N ASP A 83 9.78 3.33 10.75
CA ASP A 83 8.74 4.25 11.23
C ASP A 83 9.33 5.26 12.22
N ASP A 84 9.13 6.55 11.96
CA ASP A 84 9.47 7.65 12.86
C ASP A 84 8.42 7.84 13.97
N CYS A 85 7.22 7.28 13.80
CA CYS A 85 6.10 7.28 14.73
C CYS A 85 5.59 5.85 15.09
N PRO A 86 6.41 4.95 15.70
CA PRO A 86 6.13 3.50 15.85
C PRO A 86 4.88 3.06 16.63
N THR A 87 4.05 3.98 17.09
CA THR A 87 2.84 3.66 17.85
C THR A 87 1.62 4.44 17.39
N GLU A 88 1.76 5.16 16.28
CA GLU A 88 0.76 6.05 15.73
C GLU A 88 0.74 5.91 14.21
N SER A 89 -0.21 5.09 13.74
CA SER A 89 -0.35 4.77 12.33
C SER A 89 -0.40 6.01 11.45
N GLY A 90 0.47 6.00 10.43
CA GLY A 90 0.65 7.12 9.53
C GLY A 90 0.81 6.72 8.07
N THR A 91 0.85 7.73 7.20
CA THR A 91 1.04 7.56 5.75
C THR A 91 2.14 8.45 5.18
N SER A 92 2.74 9.31 6.02
CA SER A 92 3.79 10.21 5.59
C SER A 92 4.98 9.44 5.00
N THR A 93 5.61 10.02 3.98
CA THR A 93 6.73 9.41 3.24
C THR A 93 7.96 10.33 3.13
N GLY A 94 7.85 11.55 3.65
CA GLY A 94 8.86 12.60 3.57
C GLY A 94 9.87 12.54 4.71
N ASP A 95 10.04 13.67 5.38
CA ASP A 95 11.08 13.84 6.41
C ASP A 95 10.77 13.10 7.73
N LEU A 96 9.49 12.83 8.00
CA LEU A 96 9.01 11.92 9.03
C LEU A 96 8.23 10.82 8.32
N VAL A 97 8.67 9.58 8.34
CA VAL A 97 8.07 8.44 7.66
C VAL A 97 7.18 7.65 8.64
N GLY A 98 6.00 7.20 8.20
CA GLY A 98 5.08 6.43 9.07
C GLY A 98 4.32 7.26 10.11
N CYS A 99 4.38 8.59 10.02
CA CYS A 99 3.63 9.48 10.89
C CYS A 99 2.28 9.91 10.25
N PRO A 100 1.32 10.38 11.06
CA PRO A 100 0.06 10.92 10.56
C PRO A 100 0.27 11.99 9.48
N ASP A 101 -0.47 11.86 8.38
CA ASP A 101 -0.45 12.71 7.19
C ASP A 101 -1.91 12.86 6.73
N LEU A 102 -2.53 13.99 7.09
CA LEU A 102 -3.97 14.19 7.03
C LEU A 102 -4.45 14.38 5.58
N ASP A 103 -3.70 15.07 4.74
CA ASP A 103 -4.06 15.34 3.35
C ASP A 103 -3.42 14.36 2.34
N ASN A 104 -2.48 13.52 2.81
CA ASN A 104 -1.72 12.53 2.04
C ASN A 104 -0.79 13.14 0.99
N ASP A 105 -0.23 14.32 1.23
CA ASP A 105 0.78 14.92 0.36
C ASP A 105 2.19 14.33 0.56
N GLY A 106 2.36 13.55 1.64
CA GLY A 106 3.59 12.87 2.02
C GLY A 106 4.35 13.54 3.16
N ILE A 107 3.92 14.71 3.63
CA ILE A 107 4.46 15.42 4.80
C ILE A 107 3.65 15.01 6.02
N ALA A 108 4.31 14.83 7.17
CA ALA A 108 3.61 14.49 8.40
C ALA A 108 3.03 15.75 9.05
N ASN A 109 1.86 15.65 9.68
CA ASN A 109 1.16 16.79 10.30
C ASN A 109 2.06 17.61 11.26
N ASP A 110 2.98 16.94 11.97
CA ASP A 110 3.89 17.62 12.91
C ASP A 110 4.86 18.61 12.25
N ILE A 111 5.05 18.52 10.93
CA ILE A 111 5.95 19.35 10.14
C ILE A 111 5.30 19.95 8.89
N ASP A 112 4.01 19.66 8.66
CA ASP A 112 3.23 20.30 7.61
C ASP A 112 2.73 21.65 8.12
N ASP A 113 2.70 22.65 7.23
CA ASP A 113 2.14 23.96 7.56
C ASP A 113 0.68 24.07 7.05
N ASP A 114 0.16 23.09 6.30
CA ASP A 114 -1.19 23.03 5.68
C ASP A 114 -1.75 21.60 5.84
N ASP A 115 -1.94 21.16 7.10
CA ASP A 115 -2.26 19.78 7.47
C ASP A 115 -3.42 19.15 6.66
N ASP A 116 -4.43 19.94 6.30
CA ASP A 116 -5.63 19.46 5.62
C ASP A 116 -5.66 19.70 4.09
N GLY A 117 -4.62 20.35 3.57
CA GLY A 117 -4.38 20.57 2.15
C GLY A 117 -5.41 21.48 1.47
N ASP A 118 -6.12 22.32 2.22
CA ASP A 118 -7.12 23.25 1.68
C ASP A 118 -6.51 24.54 1.11
N GLY A 119 -5.21 24.75 1.34
CA GLY A 119 -4.42 25.86 0.84
C GLY A 119 -4.29 27.02 1.82
N PHE A 120 -4.73 26.86 3.06
CA PHE A 120 -4.50 27.79 4.15
C PHE A 120 -3.46 27.22 5.12
N LEU A 121 -2.54 28.08 5.55
CA LEU A 121 -1.53 27.64 6.52
C LEU A 121 -2.15 27.61 7.92
N ASP A 122 -1.74 26.65 8.75
CA ASP A 122 -2.12 26.51 10.16
C ASP A 122 -2.06 27.85 10.92
N ALA A 123 -0.98 28.59 10.68
CA ALA A 123 -0.72 29.87 11.33
C ALA A 123 -1.75 30.95 10.92
N ASP A 124 -2.19 30.93 9.66
CA ASP A 124 -3.21 31.84 9.14
C ASP A 124 -4.60 31.44 9.64
N GLU A 125 -4.88 30.15 9.75
CA GLU A 125 -6.15 29.63 10.28
C GLU A 125 -6.33 29.92 11.77
N ILE A 126 -5.33 29.60 12.59
CA ILE A 126 -5.32 29.93 14.02
C ILE A 126 -5.47 31.45 14.21
N ALA A 127 -4.88 32.27 13.34
CA ALA A 127 -5.01 33.72 13.40
C ALA A 127 -6.42 34.21 13.04
N ASN A 128 -7.16 33.47 12.23
CA ASN A 128 -8.54 33.77 11.82
C ASN A 128 -9.61 33.00 12.62
N GLY A 129 -9.19 32.09 13.51
CA GLY A 129 -10.07 31.33 14.40
C GLY A 129 -10.71 30.11 13.76
N THR A 130 -10.14 29.60 12.68
CA THR A 130 -10.54 28.34 12.03
C THR A 130 -9.69 27.16 12.54
N ASP A 131 -10.11 25.93 12.23
CA ASP A 131 -9.48 24.67 12.67
C ASP A 131 -8.53 24.09 11.59
N PRO A 132 -7.20 24.04 11.84
CA PRO A 132 -6.21 23.57 10.86
C PRO A 132 -6.33 22.12 10.39
N LEU A 133 -7.18 21.33 11.03
CA LEU A 133 -7.38 19.93 10.69
C LEU A 133 -8.66 19.70 9.87
N TYR A 134 -9.30 20.77 9.39
CA TYR A 134 -10.61 20.69 8.78
C TYR A 134 -10.78 21.56 7.53
N ALA A 135 -10.53 20.93 6.38
CA ALA A 135 -10.44 21.53 5.03
C ALA A 135 -11.69 22.28 4.51
N LEU A 136 -12.73 22.41 5.33
CA LEU A 136 -13.95 23.15 5.03
C LEU A 136 -14.13 24.39 5.92
N ASP A 137 -13.17 24.71 6.79
CA ASP A 137 -13.20 25.86 7.70
C ASP A 137 -12.34 27.03 7.19
N PHE A 138 -12.88 27.78 6.23
CA PHE A 138 -12.09 28.78 5.51
C PHE A 138 -11.91 30.10 6.28
N PRO A 139 -10.67 30.59 6.42
CA PRO A 139 -10.37 31.91 7.00
C PRO A 139 -11.11 33.05 6.31
N GLY A 140 -11.89 33.83 7.08
CA GLY A 140 -12.54 35.04 6.59
C GLY A 140 -13.82 34.83 5.77
N LEU A 141 -14.27 33.59 5.64
CA LEU A 141 -15.68 33.32 5.35
C LEU A 141 -16.44 33.45 6.67
N ASP A 142 -17.01 34.64 6.88
CA ASP A 142 -18.12 34.83 7.82
C ASP A 142 -19.34 34.08 7.26
N LEU A 143 -19.28 32.76 7.30
CA LEU A 143 -20.44 31.92 7.23
C LEU A 143 -21.03 31.92 8.65
N ASP A 144 -21.52 33.09 9.05
CA ASP A 144 -22.96 33.33 9.14
C ASP A 144 -23.72 32.62 7.98
N ILE A 145 -23.56 31.30 7.84
CA ILE A 145 -24.64 30.41 7.51
C ILE A 145 -25.51 30.42 8.77
N ASP A 146 -26.11 31.58 9.04
CA ASP A 146 -27.52 31.75 8.81
C ASP A 146 -27.85 30.95 7.54
N LEU A 147 -28.01 29.63 7.70
CA LEU A 147 -28.73 28.82 6.74
C LEU A 147 -30.19 29.26 6.86
N ASP A 148 -30.44 30.52 6.53
CA ASP A 148 -31.65 31.06 5.94
C ASP A 148 -31.80 30.47 4.53
N LEU A 149 -31.41 29.20 4.33
CA LEU A 149 -32.20 28.36 3.47
C LEU A 149 -33.54 28.32 4.17
N ASP A 150 -34.46 29.16 3.70
CA ASP A 150 -35.87 29.24 4.05
C ASP A 150 -36.56 27.87 3.89
N LEU A 151 -36.14 26.87 4.67
CA LEU A 151 -36.91 25.70 4.96
C LEU A 151 -37.75 26.09 6.16
N ASP A 152 -38.89 26.70 5.86
CA ASP A 152 -39.96 27.03 6.78
C ASP A 152 -40.43 25.76 7.51
N LEU A 153 -39.67 25.30 8.52
CA LEU A 153 -40.12 24.33 9.50
C LEU A 153 -40.44 25.10 10.77
N ASP A 154 -41.68 25.57 10.82
CA ASP A 154 -42.32 26.14 11.98
C ASP A 154 -42.23 25.18 13.18
N ILE A 155 -41.24 25.41 14.04
CA ILE A 155 -41.22 24.86 15.40
C ILE A 155 -41.17 26.03 16.38
N GLY A 156 -42.31 26.69 16.51
CA GLY A 156 -42.60 27.59 17.62
C GLY A 156 -42.45 26.87 18.97
N GLY A 157 -41.47 27.34 19.76
CA GLY A 157 -41.30 26.94 21.16
C GLY A 157 -42.44 27.47 22.04
N GLY A 158 -43.26 26.53 22.55
CA GLY A 158 -44.24 26.76 23.61
C GLY A 158 -43.96 25.83 24.80
N THR A 159 -43.63 26.42 25.95
CA THR A 159 -43.33 25.76 27.22
C THR A 159 -44.52 25.01 27.82
N SER A 160 -44.36 23.73 28.24
CA SER A 160 -44.79 23.19 29.55
C SER A 160 -44.66 21.67 29.66
N ASN A 161 -43.94 21.26 30.71
CA ASN A 161 -44.14 20.13 31.63
C ASN A 161 -44.85 18.82 31.20
N ASN A 162 -44.21 17.74 31.67
CA ASN A 162 -44.74 16.44 32.13
C ASN A 162 -44.50 15.20 31.24
N THR A 163 -43.67 14.32 31.82
CA THR A 163 -43.88 12.87 32.03
C THR A 163 -44.24 11.96 30.86
N ASP A 164 -43.45 10.88 30.80
CA ASP A 164 -43.87 9.49 30.57
C ASP A 164 -44.14 9.04 29.12
N GLY A 165 -43.74 7.79 28.84
CA GLY A 165 -44.24 7.03 27.69
C GLY A 165 -43.26 6.79 26.54
N THR A 166 -42.49 5.71 26.68
CA THR A 166 -42.24 4.64 25.68
C THR A 166 -42.56 4.83 24.19
N SER A 167 -41.59 4.38 23.38
CA SER A 167 -41.65 3.77 22.03
C SER A 167 -42.12 4.61 20.84
N GLU A 168 -41.24 4.83 19.85
CA GLU A 168 -41.31 4.29 18.47
C GLU A 168 -39.93 4.41 17.78
N PRO A 169 -39.45 3.40 17.04
CA PRO A 169 -38.27 3.55 16.18
C PRO A 169 -38.67 4.22 14.86
N ALA A 170 -38.00 5.32 14.52
CA ALA A 170 -38.11 5.94 13.21
C ALA A 170 -37.55 4.98 12.15
N THR A 171 -38.43 4.34 11.38
CA THR A 171 -38.03 3.64 10.16
C THR A 171 -37.84 4.66 9.06
N GLU A 172 -36.59 5.07 8.83
CA GLU A 172 -36.13 5.74 7.62
C GLU A 172 -36.50 4.86 6.41
N GLY A 173 -37.65 5.16 5.80
CA GLY A 173 -38.12 4.45 4.62
C GLY A 173 -37.33 4.90 3.41
N LEU A 174 -36.49 4.01 2.86
CA LEU A 174 -35.85 4.21 1.56
C LEU A 174 -36.92 4.61 0.51
N SER A 175 -36.70 5.74 -0.17
CA SER A 175 -37.60 6.23 -1.22
C SER A 175 -37.91 5.12 -2.23
N THR A 176 -39.16 5.04 -2.69
CA THR A 176 -39.61 4.02 -3.66
C THR A 176 -38.83 4.05 -4.98
N ALA A 177 -38.17 5.17 -5.29
CA ALA A 177 -37.22 5.27 -6.40
C ALA A 177 -35.90 4.51 -6.12
N VAL A 178 -35.39 4.55 -4.89
CA VAL A 178 -34.15 3.87 -4.46
C VAL A 178 -34.37 2.37 -4.36
N ILE A 179 -35.52 1.92 -3.84
CA ILE A 179 -35.89 0.49 -3.81
C ILE A 179 -35.99 -0.08 -5.24
N GLY A 180 -36.51 0.69 -6.19
CA GLY A 180 -36.57 0.29 -7.60
C GLY A 180 -35.19 0.12 -8.23
N ALA A 181 -34.25 1.02 -7.94
CA ALA A 181 -32.88 0.93 -8.43
C ALA A 181 -32.13 -0.28 -7.85
N ILE A 182 -32.24 -0.51 -6.54
CA ILE A 182 -31.60 -1.65 -5.87
C ILE A 182 -32.15 -2.98 -6.41
N ALA A 183 -33.46 -3.09 -6.60
CA ALA A 183 -34.07 -4.30 -7.16
C ALA A 183 -33.60 -4.57 -8.60
N ALA A 184 -33.43 -3.54 -9.43
CA ALA A 184 -32.92 -3.69 -10.79
C ALA A 184 -31.46 -4.18 -10.82
N VAL A 185 -30.60 -3.66 -9.95
CA VAL A 185 -29.20 -4.08 -9.84
C VAL A 185 -29.08 -5.53 -9.38
N ILE A 186 -29.85 -5.94 -8.37
CA ILE A 186 -29.85 -7.32 -7.88
C ILE A 186 -30.31 -8.29 -8.99
N VAL A 187 -31.35 -7.94 -9.73
CA VAL A 187 -31.84 -8.78 -10.85
C VAL A 187 -30.77 -8.93 -11.94
N LEU A 188 -30.05 -7.86 -12.28
CA LEU A 188 -28.97 -7.92 -13.28
C LEU A 188 -27.78 -8.77 -12.79
N LEU A 189 -27.42 -8.67 -11.50
CA LEU A 189 -26.38 -9.51 -10.90
C LEU A 189 -26.76 -10.99 -10.92
N LEU A 190 -27.99 -11.33 -10.57
CA LEU A 190 -28.47 -12.71 -10.59
C LEU A 190 -28.52 -13.29 -12.00
N ILE A 191 -28.92 -12.48 -13.00
CA ILE A 191 -28.86 -12.89 -14.41
C ILE A 191 -27.41 -13.09 -14.86
N GLY A 192 -26.49 -12.20 -14.47
CA GLY A 192 -25.06 -12.32 -14.78
C GLY A 192 -24.42 -13.60 -14.22
N ILE A 193 -24.70 -13.92 -12.95
CA ILE A 193 -24.23 -15.16 -12.32
C ILE A 193 -24.84 -16.39 -13.01
N ALA A 194 -26.12 -16.35 -13.36
CA ALA A 194 -26.78 -17.45 -14.06
C ALA A 194 -26.22 -17.68 -15.47
N VAL A 195 -25.90 -16.62 -16.22
CA VAL A 195 -25.25 -16.73 -17.54
C VAL A 195 -23.86 -17.35 -17.38
N LEU A 196 -23.06 -16.89 -16.41
CA LEU A 196 -21.72 -17.42 -16.17
C LEU A 196 -21.74 -18.90 -15.77
N ALA A 197 -22.74 -19.33 -14.99
CA ALA A 197 -22.91 -20.74 -14.62
C ALA A 197 -23.38 -21.63 -15.78
N LEU A 198 -24.16 -21.08 -16.73
CA LEU A 198 -24.66 -21.83 -17.90
C LEU A 198 -23.67 -21.85 -19.06
N THR A 199 -22.83 -20.82 -19.20
CA THR A 199 -21.71 -20.80 -20.15
C THR A 199 -20.44 -21.32 -19.46
N GLY A 200 -20.51 -22.54 -18.94
CA GLY A 200 -19.34 -23.23 -18.38
C GLY A 200 -18.18 -23.16 -19.36
N GLY A 201 -17.13 -22.44 -18.98
CA GLY A 201 -15.94 -22.17 -19.78
C GLY A 201 -15.30 -23.48 -20.24
N LYS A 202 -15.59 -23.87 -21.47
CA LYS A 202 -14.89 -24.95 -22.15
C LYS A 202 -13.50 -24.43 -22.49
N LYS A 203 -12.49 -24.85 -21.72
CA LYS A 203 -11.07 -24.71 -22.07
C LYS A 203 -10.81 -25.57 -23.31
N ASP A 204 -11.16 -25.05 -24.48
CA ASP A 204 -10.75 -25.61 -25.75
C ASP A 204 -9.26 -25.28 -25.92
N GLY A 205 -8.42 -26.31 -25.73
CA GLY A 205 -6.97 -26.24 -25.93
C GLY A 205 -6.63 -26.15 -27.41
N THR A 206 -6.77 -24.96 -27.98
CA THR A 206 -6.23 -24.63 -29.30
C THR A 206 -4.94 -23.84 -29.16
N ASP A 207 -3.84 -24.51 -29.50
CA ASP A 207 -2.54 -24.01 -29.94
C ASP A 207 -2.21 -22.54 -29.61
N MET A 208 -1.44 -22.34 -28.54
CA MET A 208 -0.66 -21.11 -28.39
C MET A 208 0.40 -21.05 -29.50
N PRO A 209 0.62 -19.89 -30.14
CA PRO A 209 1.76 -19.72 -31.03
C PRO A 209 3.06 -19.90 -30.23
N ALA A 210 3.97 -20.71 -30.74
CA ALA A 210 5.27 -20.94 -30.13
C ALA A 210 6.02 -19.61 -29.92
N ILE A 211 6.40 -19.36 -28.67
CA ILE A 211 7.29 -18.27 -28.29
C ILE A 211 8.66 -18.56 -28.96
N PRO A 212 9.22 -17.66 -29.76
CA PRO A 212 10.53 -17.88 -30.36
C PRO A 212 11.58 -18.06 -29.26
N SER A 213 12.47 -19.03 -29.43
CA SER A 213 13.52 -19.33 -28.45
C SER A 213 14.42 -18.11 -28.22
N LEU A 214 15.01 -18.02 -27.03
CA LEU A 214 15.92 -16.94 -26.60
C LEU A 214 17.02 -16.63 -27.65
N ALA A 215 17.44 -17.63 -28.43
CA ALA A 215 18.43 -17.51 -29.49
C ALA A 215 17.99 -16.62 -30.68
N GLN A 216 16.67 -16.48 -30.93
CA GLN A 216 16.15 -15.63 -32.01
C GLN A 216 15.97 -14.17 -31.58
N ALA A 217 15.70 -13.93 -30.28
CA ALA A 217 15.63 -12.56 -29.74
C ALA A 217 17.01 -11.88 -29.68
N GLN A 218 18.09 -12.64 -29.52
CA GLN A 218 19.45 -12.09 -29.46
C GLN A 218 20.04 -11.70 -30.83
N ALA A 219 19.46 -12.14 -31.95
CA ALA A 219 19.96 -11.80 -33.28
C ALA A 219 19.59 -10.35 -33.70
N GLU A 220 18.47 -9.82 -33.22
CA GLU A 220 17.98 -8.47 -33.54
C GLU A 220 18.71 -7.36 -32.75
N LEU A 221 19.42 -7.70 -31.65
CA LEU A 221 20.15 -6.72 -30.83
C LEU A 221 21.60 -6.47 -31.29
N SER A 222 22.05 -7.12 -32.37
CA SER A 222 23.45 -7.09 -32.81
C SER A 222 23.68 -6.35 -34.14
N ALA A 223 22.66 -5.66 -34.67
CA ALA A 223 22.82 -4.77 -35.80
C ALA A 223 23.56 -3.47 -35.38
N PRO A 224 24.69 -3.12 -36.01
CA PRO A 224 25.43 -1.91 -35.65
C PRO A 224 24.66 -0.67 -36.14
N ALA A 225 24.04 0.05 -35.20
CA ALA A 225 23.52 1.38 -35.45
C ALA A 225 24.69 2.36 -35.66
N THR A 226 24.95 2.72 -36.91
CA THR A 226 25.84 3.84 -37.25
C THR A 226 25.14 5.15 -36.87
N VAL A 227 25.53 5.74 -35.74
CA VAL A 227 25.08 7.08 -35.34
C VAL A 227 25.93 8.13 -36.07
N PRO A 228 25.32 9.10 -36.79
CA PRO A 228 26.06 10.21 -37.36
C PRO A 228 26.44 11.21 -36.27
N VAL A 229 27.69 11.66 -36.31
CA VAL A 229 28.18 12.77 -35.50
C VAL A 229 27.60 14.07 -36.04
N ALA A 230 26.81 14.78 -35.24
CA ALA A 230 26.46 16.18 -35.46
C ALA A 230 26.47 16.94 -34.14
N SER A 231 27.35 17.93 -34.10
CA SER A 231 27.50 18.96 -33.08
C SER A 231 26.38 20.00 -33.12
N ALA A 232 26.18 20.63 -31.96
CA ALA A 232 25.67 21.99 -31.72
C ALA A 232 24.20 22.14 -31.24
N ALA A 233 24.12 22.52 -29.95
CA ALA A 233 23.24 23.50 -29.31
C ALA A 233 21.73 23.49 -29.62
N SER A 234 20.92 23.19 -28.60
CA SER A 234 19.79 24.02 -28.16
C SER A 234 19.10 23.40 -26.93
N ASP A 235 18.89 24.25 -25.93
CA ASP A 235 17.71 24.38 -25.06
C ASP A 235 16.93 23.12 -24.63
N GLY A 236 17.06 22.84 -23.32
CA GLY A 236 16.03 22.39 -22.37
C GLY A 236 14.94 21.43 -22.86
N GLN A 237 15.07 20.15 -22.46
CA GLN A 237 13.94 19.27 -22.21
C GLN A 237 14.13 18.50 -20.90
N THR A 238 13.00 18.29 -20.24
CA THR A 238 12.76 17.87 -18.85
C THR A 238 13.22 16.43 -18.55
N GLY A 239 13.90 16.25 -17.41
CA GLY A 239 14.07 14.93 -16.75
C GLY A 239 15.37 14.16 -17.02
N GLU A 240 16.32 14.70 -17.79
CA GLU A 240 17.58 14.00 -18.06
C GLU A 240 18.59 14.19 -16.91
N MET A 241 18.87 13.09 -16.19
CA MET A 241 19.91 13.02 -15.16
C MET A 241 21.29 13.34 -15.77
N VAL A 242 21.94 14.42 -15.34
CA VAL A 242 23.21 14.87 -15.92
C VAL A 242 24.37 14.31 -15.10
N SER A 243 25.27 13.53 -15.71
CA SER A 243 26.46 13.04 -14.99
C SER A 243 27.34 14.20 -14.51
N THR A 244 27.66 14.21 -13.20
CA THR A 244 28.42 15.30 -12.56
C THR A 244 29.93 15.20 -12.81
N GLY A 245 30.44 13.99 -13.06
CA GLY A 245 31.87 13.70 -13.12
C GLY A 245 32.58 13.74 -11.75
N ASN A 246 31.85 13.90 -10.64
CA ASN A 246 32.38 13.87 -9.28
C ASN A 246 32.23 12.47 -8.66
N ALA A 247 33.12 12.11 -7.74
CA ALA A 247 32.98 10.89 -6.95
C ALA A 247 31.94 11.07 -5.84
N CYS A 248 31.18 10.02 -5.54
CA CYS A 248 30.28 9.97 -4.39
C CYS A 248 31.07 10.05 -3.07
N LYS A 249 30.61 10.89 -2.13
CA LYS A 249 31.22 11.05 -0.79
C LYS A 249 31.00 9.82 0.10
N HIS A 250 29.94 9.05 -0.14
CA HIS A 250 29.57 7.89 0.66
C HIS A 250 30.31 6.62 0.22
N CYS A 251 30.36 6.34 -1.08
CA CYS A 251 30.91 5.09 -1.61
C CYS A 251 32.10 5.26 -2.57
N GLY A 252 32.46 6.49 -2.97
CA GLY A 252 33.56 6.76 -3.89
C GLY A 252 33.28 6.44 -5.37
N ALA A 253 32.08 5.98 -5.72
CA ALA A 253 31.71 5.66 -7.10
C ALA A 253 31.58 6.92 -7.97
N MET A 254 31.88 6.81 -9.26
CA MET A 254 31.82 7.92 -10.23
C MET A 254 30.45 8.09 -10.90
N GLU A 255 29.47 7.23 -10.57
CA GLU A 255 28.12 7.24 -11.12
C GLU A 255 27.22 8.20 -10.33
N VAL A 256 27.62 9.48 -10.28
CA VAL A 256 26.87 10.55 -9.62
C VAL A 256 26.21 11.44 -10.67
N TYR A 257 24.90 11.65 -10.51
CA TYR A 257 24.06 12.38 -11.44
C TYR A 257 23.39 13.57 -10.75
N HIS A 258 23.47 14.75 -11.35
CA HIS A 258 22.70 15.90 -10.93
C HIS A 258 21.27 15.78 -11.44
N ILE A 259 20.30 15.99 -10.56
CA ILE A 259 18.89 15.98 -10.88
C ILE A 259 18.38 17.44 -10.83
N PRO A 260 18.24 18.13 -11.99
CA PRO A 260 17.93 19.55 -12.02
C PRO A 260 16.57 19.91 -11.39
N SER A 261 15.62 18.97 -11.33
CA SER A 261 14.32 19.19 -10.69
C SER A 261 14.41 19.31 -9.17
N TYR A 262 15.37 18.64 -8.54
CA TYR A 262 15.56 18.64 -7.09
C TYR A 262 16.80 19.44 -6.65
N GLY A 263 17.61 19.93 -7.60
CA GLY A 263 18.84 20.65 -7.30
C GLY A 263 19.89 19.81 -6.55
N ALA A 264 19.77 18.48 -6.58
CA ALA A 264 20.56 17.54 -5.79
C ALA A 264 21.37 16.57 -6.66
N ASP A 265 22.45 16.04 -6.10
CA ASP A 265 23.30 15.03 -6.74
C ASP A 265 22.95 13.65 -6.18
N TYR A 266 22.64 12.67 -7.03
CA TYR A 266 22.29 11.30 -6.66
C TYR A 266 23.34 10.31 -7.13
N CYS A 267 23.78 9.41 -6.24
CA CYS A 267 24.69 8.33 -6.58
C CYS A 267 23.92 7.03 -6.85
N LYS A 268 23.99 6.54 -8.09
CA LYS A 268 23.31 5.32 -8.50
C LYS A 268 23.90 4.05 -7.86
N ALA A 269 25.19 4.06 -7.54
CA ALA A 269 25.90 2.88 -7.05
C ALA A 269 25.55 2.52 -5.60
N CYS A 270 25.18 3.50 -4.78
CA CYS A 270 24.80 3.31 -3.38
C CYS A 270 23.39 3.83 -3.06
N SER A 271 22.65 4.25 -4.08
CA SER A 271 21.29 4.80 -3.96
C SER A 271 21.15 5.92 -2.92
N GLN A 272 22.14 6.82 -2.82
CA GLN A 272 22.14 7.93 -1.87
C GLN A 272 22.42 9.28 -2.54
N TYR A 273 21.84 10.34 -1.98
CA TYR A 273 22.15 11.73 -2.35
C TYR A 273 23.50 12.18 -1.76
N ASN A 274 24.24 12.98 -2.53
CA ASN A 274 25.64 13.33 -2.30
C ASN A 274 25.83 14.73 -1.68
#